data_AF-A0A7M4FVX3-F1
#
_entry.id   AF-A0A7M4FVX3-F1
#
_cell.length_a   1.000
_cell.length_b   1.000
_cell.length_c   1.000
_cell.angle_alpha   90.00
_cell.angle_beta   90.00
_cell.angle_gamma   90.00
#
_symmetry.space_group_name_H-M   'P 1'
#
loop_
_entity.id
_entity.type
_entity.pdbx_description
1 polymer ?
#
loop_
_entity_poly.entity_id
_entity_poly.type
_entity_poly.pdbx_seq_one_letter_code
_entity_poly.pdbx_strand_id
1 'polypeptide(L)'
;EVEQRMQGQCSLAVRRAPECLVCGAQHMLGAPHTAWLLGMKGEKGSKGDIGIEGIHGTDGKQGEKGAPGSKGEKGDLGPLGMMGPLGPKGIPGSARGVKGSKGDNSKVPRSAFSASLSKAFPPPNTPIKFDKILYNDQEDYNPSTGKFNCSIPGAYVFTYHLTVRGRPARISIVAQNKKMVRTRETLYGQEIDQASFLIILKLNAGDQVWLEVARDWNGVYVSAEDDSIFTGFLLYPDDVFETLV
;
A
#
# COMPACT_ATOMS: atom_id res chain seq x y z
N GLU A 1 -3.55 -23.48 -83.42
CA GLU A 1 -3.23 -24.83 -82.92
C GLU A 1 -2.85 -24.72 -81.45
N VAL A 2 -3.66 -25.31 -80.56
CA VAL A 2 -3.29 -26.44 -79.64
C VAL A 2 -2.62 -25.87 -78.36
N GLU A 3 -3.09 -26.01 -77.11
CA GLU A 3 -3.76 -27.13 -76.43
C GLU A 3 -4.37 -26.71 -75.05
N GLN A 4 -5.58 -27.22 -74.79
CA GLN A 4 -6.20 -27.77 -73.57
C GLN A 4 -5.94 -27.30 -72.10
N ARG A 5 -7.10 -27.16 -71.40
CA ARG A 5 -7.55 -27.75 -70.10
C ARG A 5 -7.06 -27.25 -68.71
N MET A 6 -8.07 -26.73 -67.99
CA MET A 6 -8.65 -27.19 -66.70
C MET A 6 -8.03 -26.84 -65.32
N GLN A 7 -8.97 -26.61 -64.38
CA GLN A 7 -8.90 -26.52 -62.89
C GLN A 7 -8.48 -25.15 -62.32
N GLY A 8 -9.07 -24.57 -61.27
CA GLY A 8 -10.08 -25.01 -60.30
C GLY A 8 -9.86 -24.31 -58.94
N GLN A 9 -10.88 -23.59 -58.47
CA GLN A 9 -11.33 -23.37 -57.07
C GLN A 9 -10.49 -22.70 -55.94
N CYS A 10 -11.28 -21.95 -55.13
CA CYS A 10 -11.22 -21.61 -53.69
C CYS A 10 -10.25 -20.51 -53.21
N SER A 11 -10.73 -19.31 -52.85
CA SER A 11 -11.50 -18.94 -51.64
C SER A 11 -10.66 -18.91 -50.35
N LEU A 12 -10.27 -17.70 -49.90
CA LEU A 12 -10.29 -17.35 -48.47
C LEU A 12 -10.53 -15.84 -48.28
N ALA A 13 -11.48 -15.53 -47.41
CA ALA A 13 -12.10 -14.23 -47.21
C ALA A 13 -11.25 -13.29 -46.33
N VAL A 14 -11.16 -12.02 -46.72
CA VAL A 14 -10.79 -10.93 -45.80
C VAL A 14 -12.07 -10.17 -45.47
N ARG A 15 -12.64 -10.44 -44.29
CA ARG A 15 -13.73 -9.63 -43.73
C ARG A 15 -13.16 -8.37 -43.07
N ARG A 16 -13.33 -7.21 -43.71
CA ARG A 16 -13.51 -5.88 -43.09
C ARG A 16 -15.03 -5.60 -43.14
N ALA A 17 -15.74 -4.93 -42.24
CA ALA A 17 -15.51 -4.08 -41.08
C ALA A 17 -16.73 -4.27 -40.09
N PRO A 18 -17.01 -3.46 -39.05
CA PRO A 18 -17.28 -2.03 -39.18
C PRO A 18 -16.62 -1.12 -38.14
N GLU A 19 -16.12 0.01 -38.63
CA GLU A 19 -16.03 1.25 -37.87
C GLU A 19 -17.46 1.78 -37.64
N CYS A 20 -17.75 2.22 -36.42
CA CYS A 20 -18.91 3.07 -36.14
C CYS A 20 -18.49 4.54 -36.12
N LEU A 21 -18.96 5.23 -37.15
CA LEU A 21 -19.27 6.65 -37.28
C LEU A 21 -20.04 7.16 -36.03
N VAL A 22 -19.93 8.41 -35.57
CA VAL A 22 -20.60 9.59 -36.16
C VAL A 22 -20.07 10.92 -35.57
N CYS A 23 -19.78 11.85 -36.50
CA CYS A 23 -19.72 13.33 -36.53
C CYS A 23 -19.19 14.14 -35.32
N GLY A 24 -18.44 15.24 -35.47
CA GLY A 24 -18.13 16.06 -36.64
C GLY A 24 -18.43 17.54 -36.32
N ALA A 25 -17.42 18.40 -36.28
CA ALA A 25 -17.55 19.85 -36.54
C ALA A 25 -16.16 20.49 -36.67
N GLN A 26 -16.05 21.38 -37.65
CA GLN A 26 -14.86 22.02 -38.19
C GLN A 26 -14.18 23.07 -37.28
N HIS A 27 -12.90 23.29 -37.62
CA HIS A 27 -12.10 24.50 -37.41
C HIS A 27 -12.89 25.82 -37.29
N MET A 28 -12.58 26.58 -36.23
CA MET A 28 -12.67 28.05 -36.22
C MET A 28 -11.44 28.62 -35.48
N LEU A 29 -10.75 29.54 -36.16
CA LEU A 29 -9.65 30.35 -35.63
C LEU A 29 -10.17 31.44 -34.67
N GLY A 30 -9.38 31.79 -33.64
CA GLY A 30 -9.32 33.17 -33.10
C GLY A 30 -9.45 33.39 -31.58
N ALA A 31 -8.31 33.41 -30.88
CA ALA A 31 -7.94 34.30 -29.74
C ALA A 31 -8.78 34.27 -28.42
N PRO A 32 -8.37 34.98 -27.34
CA PRO A 32 -7.29 34.57 -26.44
C PRO A 32 -7.66 34.60 -24.92
N HIS A 33 -6.75 34.09 -24.10
CA HIS A 33 -6.56 34.19 -22.63
C HIS A 33 -7.75 34.59 -21.71
N THR A 34 -8.06 33.77 -20.70
CA THR A 34 -8.11 34.22 -19.29
C THR A 34 -8.32 33.04 -18.33
N ALA A 35 -7.50 33.04 -17.27
CA ALA A 35 -7.50 32.10 -16.16
C ALA A 35 -8.54 32.52 -15.12
N TRP A 36 -9.43 31.60 -14.70
CA TRP A 36 -10.09 31.61 -13.39
C TRP A 36 -10.66 30.21 -13.09
N LEU A 37 -9.92 29.36 -12.38
CA LEU A 37 -10.50 28.23 -11.63
C LEU A 37 -10.39 28.57 -10.15
N LEU A 38 -11.35 29.38 -9.67
CA LEU A 38 -11.55 29.61 -8.24
C LEU A 38 -12.32 28.41 -7.69
N GLY A 39 -11.72 27.69 -6.74
CA GLY A 39 -12.33 26.54 -6.08
C GLY A 39 -13.63 26.90 -5.36
N MET A 40 -14.67 26.09 -5.57
CA MET A 40 -15.91 26.19 -4.80
C MET A 40 -15.68 25.61 -3.41
N LYS A 41 -15.84 26.46 -2.38
CA LYS A 41 -15.78 26.08 -0.97
C LYS A 41 -17.00 25.19 -0.63
N GLY A 42 -16.77 24.03 -0.02
CA GLY A 42 -17.83 23.09 0.37
C GLY A 42 -18.85 23.69 1.34
N GLU A 43 -20.11 23.28 1.20
CA GLU A 43 -21.22 23.73 2.05
C GLU A 43 -21.07 23.25 3.50
N LYS A 44 -21.49 24.10 4.44
CA LYS A 44 -21.42 23.84 5.88
C LYS A 44 -22.56 22.92 6.30
N GLY A 45 -22.24 21.84 7.03
CA GLY A 45 -23.23 20.90 7.55
C GLY A 45 -24.26 21.54 8.49
N SER A 46 -25.49 21.03 8.46
CA SER A 46 -26.60 21.50 9.29
C SER A 46 -26.40 21.19 10.78
N LYS A 47 -26.95 22.06 11.62
CA LYS A 47 -26.89 21.95 13.09
C LYS A 47 -27.92 20.92 13.56
N GLY A 48 -27.53 20.04 14.49
CA GLY A 48 -28.43 19.04 15.07
C GLY A 48 -29.51 19.65 15.97
N ASP A 49 -30.63 18.94 16.09
CA ASP A 49 -31.81 19.37 16.83
C ASP A 49 -31.64 19.36 18.36
N ILE A 50 -32.38 20.23 19.03
CA ILE A 50 -32.36 20.42 20.49
C ILE A 50 -33.25 19.36 21.16
N GLY A 51 -32.77 18.76 22.25
CA GLY A 51 -33.54 17.83 23.06
C GLY A 51 -34.70 18.50 23.81
N ILE A 52 -35.81 17.79 23.93
CA ILE A 52 -37.01 18.21 24.68
C ILE A 52 -36.83 18.06 26.19
N GLU A 53 -37.21 19.10 26.94
CA GLU A 53 -37.20 19.12 28.41
C GLU A 53 -38.56 18.70 29.00
N GLY A 54 -38.53 18.08 30.18
CA GLY A 54 -39.58 17.20 30.72
C GLY A 54 -40.71 17.88 31.51
N ILE A 55 -41.45 17.08 32.27
CA ILE A 55 -42.48 17.57 33.19
C ILE A 55 -42.34 16.97 34.59
N HIS A 56 -42.27 17.85 35.58
CA HIS A 56 -42.22 17.57 37.02
C HIS A 56 -43.65 17.43 37.57
N GLY A 57 -43.93 16.34 38.28
CA GLY A 57 -45.20 16.16 38.98
C GLY A 57 -45.18 16.86 40.35
N THR A 58 -46.21 17.65 40.65
CA THR A 58 -46.37 18.37 41.92
C THR A 58 -46.98 17.46 42.99
N ASP A 59 -46.40 17.41 44.19
CA ASP A 59 -46.99 16.73 45.35
C ASP A 59 -48.23 17.45 45.90
N GLY A 60 -49.20 16.66 46.36
CA GLY A 60 -50.52 17.13 46.82
C GLY A 60 -50.53 17.83 48.18
N LYS A 61 -51.55 18.69 48.40
CA LYS A 61 -51.73 19.49 49.62
C LYS A 61 -52.03 18.63 50.85
N GLN A 62 -51.41 19.01 51.97
CA GLN A 62 -51.60 18.41 53.31
C GLN A 62 -53.00 18.69 53.88
N GLY A 63 -53.68 17.65 54.37
CA GLY A 63 -54.98 17.77 55.05
C GLY A 63 -54.84 18.10 56.55
N GLU A 64 -55.83 18.82 57.09
CA GLU A 64 -55.89 19.30 58.48
C GLU A 64 -56.17 18.21 59.53
N LYS A 65 -55.82 18.53 60.78
CA LYS A 65 -55.75 17.63 61.94
C LYS A 65 -57.11 17.42 62.63
N GLY A 66 -57.42 16.17 62.98
CA GLY A 66 -58.53 15.79 63.88
C GLY A 66 -58.09 15.43 65.30
N ALA A 67 -58.98 15.65 66.27
CA ALA A 67 -58.75 15.73 67.72
C ALA A 67 -58.42 14.41 68.45
N PRO A 68 -57.79 14.45 69.66
CA PRO A 68 -57.45 13.25 70.44
C PRO A 68 -58.68 12.61 71.09
N GLY A 69 -58.81 11.28 70.95
CA GLY A 69 -59.84 10.45 71.60
C GLY A 69 -59.24 9.27 72.36
N SER A 70 -59.94 8.84 73.41
CA SER A 70 -59.44 8.21 74.64
C SER A 70 -59.00 6.74 74.60
N LYS A 71 -58.21 6.39 75.62
CA LYS A 71 -57.46 5.16 75.89
C LYS A 71 -58.32 3.88 75.97
N GLY A 72 -57.84 2.86 75.26
CA GLY A 72 -57.55 1.54 75.84
C GLY A 72 -58.13 0.36 75.08
N GLU A 73 -57.27 -0.47 74.48
CA GLU A 73 -57.61 -1.85 74.16
C GLU A 73 -56.40 -2.79 74.26
N LYS A 74 -56.69 -3.96 74.85
CA LYS A 74 -56.21 -5.33 74.60
C LYS A 74 -54.70 -5.62 74.55
N GLY A 75 -54.32 -6.63 75.34
CA GLY A 75 -52.94 -7.02 75.66
C GLY A 75 -52.05 -7.39 74.48
N ASP A 76 -50.76 -7.32 74.76
CA ASP A 76 -49.66 -7.37 73.81
C ASP A 76 -49.70 -8.62 72.89
N LEU A 77 -49.49 -8.38 71.60
CA LEU A 77 -49.11 -9.43 70.64
C LEU A 77 -47.75 -10.01 71.07
N GLY A 78 -47.62 -11.34 71.06
CA GLY A 78 -46.37 -12.02 71.37
C GLY A 78 -45.21 -11.53 70.49
N PRO A 79 -43.95 -11.65 70.97
CA PRO A 79 -42.79 -11.12 70.27
C PRO A 79 -42.70 -11.64 68.84
N LEU A 80 -42.32 -10.75 67.92
CA LEU A 80 -42.09 -11.08 66.51
C LEU A 80 -41.11 -12.26 66.41
N GLY A 81 -41.46 -13.30 65.67
CA GLY A 81 -40.57 -14.43 65.43
C GLY A 81 -39.22 -13.93 64.89
N MET A 82 -38.12 -14.50 65.40
CA MET A 82 -36.77 -14.10 64.99
C MET A 82 -36.64 -14.16 63.46
N MET A 83 -36.05 -13.12 62.87
CA MET A 83 -35.75 -13.07 61.45
C MET A 83 -34.91 -14.29 61.08
N GLY A 84 -35.30 -15.01 60.02
CA GLY A 84 -34.57 -16.19 59.54
C GLY A 84 -33.10 -15.86 59.27
N PRO A 85 -32.18 -16.84 59.40
CA PRO A 85 -30.77 -16.59 59.18
C PRO A 85 -30.52 -16.03 57.78
N LEU A 86 -29.57 -15.11 57.68
CA LEU A 86 -29.13 -14.55 56.41
C LEU A 86 -28.75 -15.69 55.45
N GLY A 87 -29.27 -15.65 54.22
CA GLY A 87 -28.95 -16.65 53.19
C GLY A 87 -27.42 -16.76 52.98
N PRO A 88 -26.91 -17.94 52.61
CA PRO A 88 -25.48 -18.14 52.40
C PRO A 88 -24.94 -17.14 51.36
N LYS A 89 -23.77 -16.58 51.66
CA LYS A 89 -23.09 -15.62 50.78
C LYS A 89 -22.89 -16.28 49.41
N GLY A 90 -23.30 -15.58 48.34
CA GLY A 90 -23.11 -16.07 46.97
C GLY A 90 -21.65 -16.44 46.71
N ILE A 91 -21.44 -17.52 45.96
CA ILE A 91 -20.12 -18.04 45.63
C ILE A 91 -19.33 -16.92 44.93
N PRO A 92 -18.12 -16.54 45.40
CA PRO A 92 -17.28 -15.58 44.71
C PRO A 92 -17.06 -16.04 43.26
N GLY A 93 -17.29 -15.15 42.29
CA GLY A 93 -17.07 -15.46 40.88
C GLY A 93 -15.66 -16.00 40.68
N SER A 94 -15.57 -17.26 40.24
CA SER A 94 -14.29 -17.90 39.98
C SER A 94 -13.66 -17.31 38.72
N ALA A 95 -12.34 -17.12 38.80
CA ALA A 95 -11.43 -16.68 37.75
C ALA A 95 -11.51 -15.19 37.36
N ARG A 96 -10.51 -14.46 37.87
CA ARG A 96 -9.82 -13.42 37.10
C ARG A 96 -9.64 -13.94 35.66
N GLY A 97 -10.28 -13.29 34.69
CA GLY A 97 -10.16 -13.68 33.28
C GLY A 97 -8.70 -13.90 32.91
N VAL A 98 -8.44 -14.95 32.12
CA VAL A 98 -7.09 -15.28 31.65
C VAL A 98 -6.51 -14.01 31.02
N LYS A 99 -5.37 -13.54 31.55
CA LYS A 99 -4.63 -12.43 30.95
C LYS A 99 -4.38 -12.82 29.49
N GLY A 100 -4.91 -12.03 28.55
CA GLY A 100 -4.71 -12.27 27.13
C GLY A 100 -3.24 -12.58 26.86
N SER A 101 -2.99 -13.57 26.01
CA SER A 101 -1.63 -13.92 25.60
C SER A 101 -0.91 -12.65 25.19
N LYS A 102 0.33 -12.49 25.67
CA LYS A 102 1.23 -11.43 25.20
C LYS A 102 1.28 -11.58 23.68
N GLY A 103 0.88 -10.55 22.94
CA GLY A 103 0.93 -10.56 21.48
C GLY A 103 2.30 -11.07 21.04
N ASP A 104 2.30 -12.10 20.20
CA ASP A 104 3.52 -12.64 19.66
C ASP A 104 4.22 -11.51 18.90
N ASN A 105 5.41 -11.13 19.36
CA ASN A 105 6.27 -10.20 18.63
C ASN A 105 6.91 -11.00 17.48
N SER A 106 6.08 -11.57 16.60
CA SER A 106 6.55 -12.18 15.37
C SER A 106 7.33 -11.11 14.63
N LYS A 107 8.64 -11.29 14.54
CA LYS A 107 9.52 -10.35 13.87
C LYS A 107 9.01 -10.22 12.45
N VAL A 108 8.50 -9.05 12.10
CA VAL A 108 8.02 -8.78 10.74
C VAL A 108 9.17 -9.12 9.78
N PRO A 109 8.95 -10.01 8.79
CA PRO A 109 9.96 -10.33 7.80
C PRO A 109 10.37 -9.04 7.08
N ARG A 110 11.67 -8.79 7.01
CA ARG A 110 12.25 -7.61 6.38
C ARG A 110 13.35 -8.08 5.45
N SER A 111 13.42 -7.46 4.28
CA SER A 111 14.51 -7.58 3.33
C SER A 111 14.52 -6.28 2.55
N ALA A 112 15.58 -5.50 2.70
CA ALA A 112 15.74 -4.24 1.98
C ALA A 112 17.20 -3.85 1.83
N PHE A 113 17.49 -3.14 0.76
CA PHE A 113 18.77 -2.49 0.55
C PHE A 113 18.59 -1.16 -0.17
N SER A 114 19.53 -0.26 0.04
CA SER A 114 19.75 0.92 -0.77
C SER A 114 21.25 1.16 -0.87
N ALA A 115 21.77 1.32 -2.08
CA ALA A 115 23.18 1.51 -2.32
C ALA A 115 23.42 2.52 -3.45
N SER A 116 24.47 3.32 -3.31
CA SER A 116 24.93 4.30 -4.28
C SER A 116 26.18 3.80 -5.01
N LEU A 117 26.37 4.29 -6.23
CA LEU A 117 27.52 4.01 -7.07
C LEU A 117 28.71 4.87 -6.60
N SER A 118 29.93 4.32 -6.53
CA SER A 118 31.13 5.13 -6.20
C SER A 118 31.90 5.62 -7.43
N LYS A 119 31.73 4.96 -8.58
CA LYS A 119 32.52 5.22 -9.81
C LYS A 119 31.63 5.32 -11.03
N ALA A 120 31.79 6.40 -11.79
CA ALA A 120 31.06 6.65 -13.03
C ALA A 120 31.42 5.62 -14.10
N PHE A 121 30.51 5.45 -15.06
CA PHE A 121 30.66 4.56 -16.22
C PHE A 121 30.97 3.10 -15.81
N PRO A 122 30.06 2.44 -15.07
CA PRO A 122 30.29 1.08 -14.59
C PRO A 122 30.49 0.10 -15.76
N PRO A 123 31.18 -1.04 -15.56
CA PRO A 123 31.45 -2.00 -16.63
C PRO A 123 30.16 -2.47 -17.33
N PRO A 124 30.07 -2.39 -18.68
CA PRO A 124 28.84 -2.69 -19.40
C PRO A 124 28.60 -4.19 -19.55
N ASN A 125 27.33 -4.58 -19.70
CA ASN A 125 26.86 -5.97 -19.82
C ASN A 125 27.24 -6.89 -18.65
N THR A 126 27.54 -6.30 -17.50
CA THR A 126 27.75 -6.99 -16.23
C THR A 126 26.96 -6.27 -15.14
N PRO A 127 26.67 -6.92 -14.00
CA PRO A 127 26.01 -6.25 -12.89
C PRO A 127 26.73 -4.97 -12.46
N ILE A 128 25.98 -3.87 -12.37
CA ILE A 128 26.47 -2.60 -11.84
C ILE A 128 26.66 -2.77 -10.33
N LYS A 129 27.85 -2.47 -9.84
CA LYS A 129 28.21 -2.58 -8.42
C LYS A 129 27.97 -1.24 -7.73
N PHE A 130 26.90 -1.16 -6.94
CA PHE A 130 26.64 -0.03 -6.05
C PHE A 130 27.29 -0.34 -4.71
N ASP A 131 28.51 0.11 -4.53
CA ASP A 131 29.41 -0.27 -3.44
C ASP A 131 29.31 0.64 -2.20
N LYS A 132 28.70 1.83 -2.35
CA LYS A 132 28.43 2.73 -1.23
C LYS A 132 27.09 2.37 -0.58
N ILE A 133 27.11 1.53 0.45
CA ILE A 133 25.90 1.08 1.16
C ILE A 133 25.25 2.24 1.92
N LEU A 134 23.97 2.48 1.67
CA LEU A 134 23.12 3.41 2.41
C LEU A 134 22.24 2.67 3.44
N TYR A 135 21.72 1.50 3.06
CA TYR A 135 20.99 0.57 3.93
C TYR A 135 21.20 -0.86 3.43
N ASN A 136 21.50 -1.82 4.32
CA ASN A 136 21.62 -3.24 3.98
C ASN A 136 21.61 -4.15 5.22
N ASP A 137 20.74 -3.89 6.21
CA ASP A 137 20.79 -4.59 7.51
C ASP A 137 20.64 -6.12 7.42
N GLN A 138 19.97 -6.63 6.37
CA GLN A 138 19.77 -8.05 6.16
C GLN A 138 20.89 -8.71 5.33
N GLU A 139 21.80 -7.91 4.79
CA GLU A 139 22.89 -8.37 3.91
C GLU A 139 22.41 -9.12 2.65
N ASP A 140 21.16 -8.92 2.25
CA ASP A 140 20.59 -9.50 1.03
C ASP A 140 21.19 -8.89 -0.23
N TYR A 141 21.70 -7.66 -0.17
CA TYR A 141 22.47 -7.06 -1.26
C TYR A 141 23.97 -7.27 -1.07
N ASN A 142 24.63 -7.79 -2.12
CA ASN A 142 26.07 -7.97 -2.13
C ASN A 142 26.76 -6.88 -2.98
N PRO A 143 27.46 -5.91 -2.35
CA PRO A 143 28.13 -4.82 -3.07
C PRO A 143 29.31 -5.29 -3.93
N SER A 144 29.93 -6.41 -3.58
CA SER A 144 31.06 -6.96 -4.37
C SER A 144 30.60 -7.52 -5.72
N THR A 145 29.34 -7.98 -5.81
CA THR A 145 28.75 -8.54 -7.03
C THR A 145 27.74 -7.62 -7.69
N GLY A 146 27.20 -6.62 -6.98
CA GLY A 146 26.15 -5.73 -7.49
C GLY A 146 24.76 -6.36 -7.53
N LYS A 147 24.55 -7.45 -6.79
CA LYS A 147 23.33 -8.28 -6.87
C LYS A 147 22.60 -8.30 -5.55
N PHE A 148 21.28 -8.15 -5.62
CA PHE A 148 20.35 -8.50 -4.55
C PHE A 148 20.02 -10.00 -4.63
N ASN A 149 20.03 -10.69 -3.50
CA ASN A 149 19.64 -12.08 -3.33
C ASN A 149 18.36 -12.14 -2.50
N CYS A 150 17.30 -12.68 -3.07
CA CYS A 150 16.03 -12.84 -2.39
C CYS A 150 16.15 -13.91 -1.29
N SER A 151 16.06 -13.52 -0.02
CA SER A 151 16.02 -14.45 1.11
C SER A 151 14.60 -14.85 1.51
N ILE A 152 13.62 -13.97 1.28
CA ILE A 152 12.22 -14.16 1.66
C ILE A 152 11.36 -14.16 0.39
N PRO A 153 10.65 -15.25 0.04
CA PRO A 153 9.77 -15.25 -1.11
C PRO A 153 8.66 -14.21 -0.92
N GLY A 154 8.33 -13.47 -1.97
CA GLY A 154 7.44 -12.32 -1.84
C GLY A 154 7.35 -11.42 -3.07
N ALA A 155 6.53 -10.39 -2.94
CA ALA A 155 6.52 -9.24 -3.84
C ALA A 155 7.52 -8.19 -3.35
N TYR A 156 8.40 -7.74 -4.25
CA TYR A 156 9.44 -6.76 -3.99
C TYR A 156 9.27 -5.54 -4.86
N VAL A 157 9.54 -4.36 -4.30
CA VAL A 157 9.69 -3.12 -5.06
C VAL A 157 11.18 -2.94 -5.35
N PHE A 158 11.53 -2.66 -6.60
CA PHE A 158 12.84 -2.18 -7.00
C PHE A 158 12.72 -0.84 -7.69
N THR A 159 13.57 0.10 -7.31
CA THR A 159 13.66 1.41 -7.94
C THR A 159 15.11 1.83 -8.10
N TYR A 160 15.40 2.56 -9.16
CA TYR A 160 16.67 3.25 -9.32
C TYR A 160 16.45 4.72 -9.63
N HIS A 161 17.43 5.53 -9.25
CA HIS A 161 17.58 6.92 -9.62
C HIS A 161 19.02 7.10 -10.07
N LEU A 162 19.24 7.33 -11.36
CA LEU A 162 20.57 7.37 -11.95
C LEU A 162 20.80 8.72 -12.59
N THR A 163 21.93 9.34 -12.26
CA THR A 163 22.45 10.46 -13.03
C THR A 163 23.03 9.93 -14.34
N VAL A 164 22.58 10.51 -15.46
CA VAL A 164 23.06 10.17 -16.80
C VAL A 164 23.82 11.38 -17.34
N ARG A 165 25.08 11.20 -17.74
CA ARG A 165 25.94 12.30 -18.22
C ARG A 165 26.78 11.94 -19.44
N GLY A 166 26.93 12.91 -20.34
CA GLY A 166 27.85 12.90 -21.49
C GLY A 166 27.45 11.98 -22.64
N ARG A 167 26.73 10.88 -22.39
CA ARG A 167 26.14 10.03 -23.42
C ARG A 167 24.82 9.40 -22.93
N PRO A 168 23.93 8.94 -23.83
CA PRO A 168 22.72 8.23 -23.46
C PRO A 168 22.99 6.98 -22.61
N ALA A 169 22.03 6.60 -21.78
CA ALA A 169 22.09 5.38 -20.98
C ALA A 169 20.98 4.40 -21.36
N ARG A 170 21.29 3.12 -21.44
CA ARG A 170 20.29 2.05 -21.56
C ARG A 170 20.46 1.08 -20.42
N ILE A 171 19.49 1.09 -19.50
CA ILE A 171 19.51 0.34 -18.26
C ILE A 171 18.57 -0.84 -18.39
N SER A 172 18.99 -1.99 -17.86
CA SER A 172 18.15 -3.18 -17.76
C SER A 172 18.04 -3.61 -16.32
N ILE A 173 16.81 -3.81 -15.84
CA ILE A 173 16.58 -4.58 -14.61
C ILE A 173 16.58 -6.05 -15.00
N VAL A 174 17.47 -6.82 -14.38
CA VAL A 174 17.63 -8.25 -14.61
C VAL A 174 17.20 -8.98 -13.36
N ALA A 175 16.29 -9.94 -13.51
CA ALA A 175 15.89 -10.86 -12.46
C ALA A 175 15.84 -12.28 -13.03
N GLN A 176 16.16 -13.30 -12.23
CA GLN A 176 16.10 -14.71 -12.67
C GLN A 176 16.88 -14.96 -13.98
N ASN A 177 18.03 -14.28 -14.16
CA ASN A 177 18.85 -14.29 -15.40
C ASN A 177 18.13 -13.81 -16.67
N LYS A 178 17.00 -13.09 -16.55
CA LYS A 178 16.24 -12.53 -17.66
C LYS A 178 16.12 -11.01 -17.51
N LYS A 179 16.25 -10.30 -18.63
CA LYS A 179 16.00 -8.85 -18.68
C LYS A 179 14.50 -8.60 -18.56
N MET A 180 14.07 -8.20 -17.37
CA MET A 180 12.66 -7.96 -17.05
C MET A 180 12.18 -6.64 -17.67
N VAL A 181 13.00 -5.59 -17.54
CA VAL A 181 12.73 -4.27 -18.11
C VAL A 181 13.98 -3.74 -18.78
N ARG A 182 13.79 -2.97 -19.85
CA ARG A 182 14.83 -2.16 -20.47
C ARG A 182 14.31 -0.73 -20.62
N THR A 183 15.00 0.21 -20.00
CA THR A 183 14.74 1.64 -20.11
C THR A 183 15.87 2.29 -20.89
N ARG A 184 15.58 3.45 -21.47
CA ARG A 184 16.52 4.24 -22.24
C ARG A 184 16.36 5.68 -21.83
N GLU A 185 17.46 6.31 -21.47
CA GLU A 185 17.55 7.75 -21.26
C GLU A 185 18.38 8.38 -22.37
N THR A 186 17.90 9.48 -22.92
CA THR A 186 18.55 10.23 -24.00
C THR A 186 18.84 11.65 -23.56
N LEU A 187 20.07 12.09 -23.74
CA LEU A 187 20.46 13.45 -23.39
C LEU A 187 20.07 14.42 -24.52
N TYR A 188 19.50 15.57 -24.14
CA TYR A 188 19.25 16.70 -25.02
C TYR A 188 19.75 17.99 -24.36
N GLY A 189 20.66 18.71 -25.03
CA GLY A 189 21.14 20.00 -24.54
C GLY A 189 22.13 19.87 -23.38
N GLN A 190 21.73 20.26 -22.16
CA GLN A 190 22.57 20.18 -20.97
C GLN A 190 22.98 18.71 -20.78
N GLU A 191 24.29 18.44 -20.74
CA GLU A 191 24.86 17.10 -20.87
C GLU A 191 24.55 16.15 -19.69
N ILE A 192 23.58 16.47 -18.82
CA ILE A 192 23.17 15.74 -17.61
C ILE A 192 21.65 15.60 -17.60
N ASP A 193 21.16 14.40 -17.26
CA ASP A 193 19.74 14.11 -17.05
C ASP A 193 19.55 13.08 -15.91
N GLN A 194 18.31 12.87 -15.46
CA GLN A 194 17.95 11.95 -14.38
C GLN A 194 17.04 10.83 -14.90
N ALA A 195 17.55 9.60 -14.88
CA ALA A 195 16.78 8.41 -15.22
C ALA A 195 16.25 7.74 -13.95
N SER A 196 14.95 7.55 -13.85
CA SER A 196 14.33 6.77 -12.76
C SER A 196 13.31 5.76 -13.27
N PHE A 197 13.17 4.66 -12.55
CA PHE A 197 12.18 3.64 -12.87
C PHE A 197 11.88 2.80 -11.63
N LEU A 198 10.62 2.40 -11.49
CA LEU A 198 10.13 1.54 -10.42
C LEU A 198 9.43 0.31 -11.00
N ILE A 199 9.64 -0.84 -10.38
CA ILE A 199 8.93 -2.08 -10.70
C ILE A 199 8.61 -2.88 -9.43
N ILE A 200 7.49 -3.61 -9.47
CA ILE A 200 7.18 -4.66 -8.52
C ILE A 200 7.48 -6.01 -9.18
N LEU A 201 8.28 -6.84 -8.52
CA LEU A 201 8.63 -8.19 -8.98
C LEU A 201 8.23 -9.22 -7.94
N LYS A 202 7.60 -10.31 -8.37
CA LYS A 202 7.42 -11.52 -7.58
C LYS A 202 8.71 -12.33 -7.63
N LEU A 203 9.28 -12.67 -6.48
CA LEU A 203 10.54 -13.42 -6.35
C LEU A 203 10.36 -14.63 -5.44
N ASN A 204 11.07 -15.71 -5.77
CA ASN A 204 11.25 -16.86 -4.89
C ASN A 204 12.58 -16.72 -4.12
N ALA A 205 12.71 -17.45 -3.01
CA ALA A 205 13.98 -17.53 -2.30
C ALA A 205 15.09 -18.06 -3.23
N GLY A 206 16.23 -17.38 -3.24
CA GLY A 206 17.37 -17.66 -4.11
C GLY A 206 17.37 -16.88 -5.44
N ASP A 207 16.26 -16.23 -5.82
CA ASP A 207 16.24 -15.38 -7.01
C ASP A 207 17.17 -14.16 -6.83
N GLN A 208 17.85 -13.76 -7.90
CA GLN A 208 18.75 -12.61 -7.90
C GLN A 208 18.19 -11.47 -8.74
N VAL A 209 18.43 -10.23 -8.31
CA VAL A 209 18.07 -9.00 -9.05
C VAL A 209 19.26 -8.04 -9.11
N TRP A 210 19.50 -7.43 -10.29
CA TRP A 210 20.54 -6.41 -10.48
C TRP A 210 20.23 -5.47 -11.64
N LEU A 211 21.04 -4.42 -11.77
CA LEU A 211 21.04 -3.53 -12.93
C LEU A 211 22.20 -3.84 -13.86
N GLU A 212 21.96 -3.75 -15.16
CA GLU A 212 22.99 -3.74 -16.20
C GLU A 212 22.87 -2.49 -17.04
N VAL A 213 24.01 -2.00 -17.53
CA VAL A 213 24.07 -0.96 -18.55
C VAL A 213 24.59 -1.52 -19.87
N ALA A 214 24.04 -1.08 -21.00
CA ALA A 214 24.47 -1.53 -22.31
C ALA A 214 25.81 -0.91 -22.73
N ARG A 215 26.61 -1.65 -23.51
CA ARG A 215 27.95 -1.23 -23.99
C ARG A 215 27.96 0.16 -24.62
N ASP A 216 27.12 0.37 -25.62
CA ASP A 216 27.17 1.60 -26.42
C ASP A 216 26.34 2.74 -25.81
N TRP A 217 25.67 2.47 -24.69
CA TRP A 217 24.71 3.36 -24.02
C TRP A 217 24.99 3.36 -22.51
N ASN A 218 26.19 3.79 -22.15
CA ASN A 218 26.69 3.80 -20.76
C ASN A 218 26.97 5.23 -20.29
N GLY A 219 25.91 6.01 -20.12
CA GLY A 219 25.98 7.35 -19.53
C GLY A 219 25.86 7.40 -18.01
N VAL A 220 25.78 6.26 -17.31
CA VAL A 220 25.55 6.24 -15.85
C VAL A 220 26.74 6.90 -15.14
N TYR A 221 26.43 7.86 -14.27
CA TYR A 221 27.40 8.80 -13.73
C TYR A 221 27.25 9.00 -12.21
N VAL A 222 28.33 9.43 -11.57
CA VAL A 222 28.39 9.86 -10.17
C VAL A 222 29.52 10.87 -10.01
N SER A 223 29.35 11.85 -9.13
CA SER A 223 30.35 12.84 -8.77
C SER A 223 30.27 13.16 -7.26
N ALA A 224 30.92 14.23 -6.81
CA ALA A 224 30.73 14.75 -5.46
C ALA A 224 29.36 15.44 -5.27
N GLU A 225 28.70 15.83 -6.37
CA GLU A 225 27.43 16.56 -6.39
C GLU A 225 26.27 15.71 -6.93
N ASP A 226 26.59 14.61 -7.64
CA ASP A 226 25.62 13.73 -8.29
C ASP A 226 25.69 12.30 -7.74
N ASP A 227 24.56 11.75 -7.30
CA ASP A 227 24.42 10.36 -6.90
C ASP A 227 23.75 9.50 -7.98
N SER A 228 24.01 8.19 -7.93
CA SER A 228 23.29 7.17 -8.70
C SER A 228 22.98 6.00 -7.76
N ILE A 229 21.70 5.78 -7.48
CA ILE A 229 21.21 4.92 -6.39
C ILE A 229 20.35 3.79 -6.96
N PHE A 230 20.51 2.60 -6.38
CA PHE A 230 19.63 1.46 -6.58
C PHE A 230 19.09 0.97 -5.23
N THR A 231 17.78 0.77 -5.17
CA THR A 231 17.05 0.43 -3.94
C THR A 231 16.08 -0.70 -4.23
N GLY A 232 15.93 -1.61 -3.28
CA GLY A 232 14.88 -2.62 -3.32
C GLY A 232 14.45 -3.04 -1.93
N PHE A 233 13.16 -3.37 -1.77
CA PHE A 233 12.61 -3.82 -0.50
C PHE A 233 11.42 -4.76 -0.69
N LEU A 234 11.28 -5.68 0.26
CA LEU A 234 10.12 -6.56 0.39
C LEU A 234 8.87 -5.72 0.67
N LEU A 235 7.90 -5.82 -0.23
CA LEU A 235 6.59 -5.17 -0.07
C LEU A 235 5.63 -6.11 0.66
N TYR A 236 5.49 -7.34 0.17
CA TYR A 236 4.64 -8.36 0.76
C TYR A 236 5.39 -9.69 0.83
N PRO A 237 5.67 -10.23 2.03
CA PRO A 237 6.13 -11.61 2.16
C PRO A 237 5.04 -12.55 1.66
N ASP A 238 5.44 -13.67 1.08
CA ASP A 238 4.51 -14.77 0.86
C ASP A 238 4.11 -15.36 2.21
N ASP A 239 2.83 -15.61 2.40
CA ASP A 239 2.34 -16.28 3.60
C ASP A 239 2.95 -17.68 3.66
N VAL A 240 3.84 -17.90 4.62
CA VAL A 240 4.47 -19.20 4.90
C VAL A 240 3.42 -20.28 5.25
N PHE A 241 2.16 -19.89 5.49
CA PHE A 241 1.07 -20.75 5.93
C PHE A 241 0.30 -21.47 4.82
N GLU A 242 0.58 -21.24 3.53
CA GLU A 242 -0.14 -21.91 2.43
C GLU A 242 0.40 -23.32 2.07
N THR A 243 1.35 -23.89 2.83
CA THR A 243 1.87 -25.26 2.60
C THR A 243 1.40 -26.30 3.62
N LEU A 244 0.41 -25.99 4.46
CA LEU A 244 -0.21 -26.92 5.39
C LEU A 244 -1.75 -26.92 5.28
N VAL A 245 -2.27 -27.25 4.10
CA VAL A 245 -3.66 -27.73 3.92
C VAL A 245 -3.67 -28.89 2.94
#